data_AF-A0A9P8C427-F1
#
_entry.id   AF-A0A9P8C427-F1
#
_cell.length_a   1.000
_cell.length_b   1.000
_cell.length_c   1.000
_cell.angle_alpha   90.00
_cell.angle_beta   90.00
_cell.angle_gamma   90.00
#
_symmetry.space_group_name_H-M   'P 1'
#
loop_
_entity.id
_entity.type
_entity.pdbx_description
1 polymer ?
#
loop_
_entity_poly.entity_id
_entity_poly.type
_entity_poly.pdbx_seq_one_letter_code
_entity_poly.pdbx_strand_id
1 'polypeptide(L)'
;MNSDPETIESIQMRAPALSQSDFEYIQKRIKEFFLRVIDPVRRADITKRLLATEELIPSLWTLISDVRYLKPSTKILNTLLPRKLGKRRKNKQNTLRERFYFHFTKVEQSGNTIEVQQSSSSYATISRNQLDSFNLAYQQLWLCSYRVSKNFNAYGSLQLATLAHRLGFSSVEIGQKLKNDPGYAVIENVVLEALKVLRPNEAFTFDANQARPIITSLNDYLDKILGSPLKTLSPFITVAGSGEPLARRCGYGSMDAKDLNYLFLETIHAPLQTYHRGGDEVSSFYVKRSRHMAFFGVVNLTGD
;
A
#
# COMPACT_ATOMS: atom_id res chain seq x y z
N MET A 1 -7.39 21.73 24.65
CA MET A 1 -7.55 20.30 25.02
C MET A 1 -6.54 19.99 26.11
N ASN A 2 -6.99 19.77 27.35
CA ASN A 2 -6.11 19.44 28.47
C ASN A 2 -5.99 17.92 28.59
N SER A 3 -5.38 17.30 27.58
CA SER A 3 -5.14 15.86 27.54
C SER A 3 -3.90 15.55 28.37
N ASP A 4 -4.03 14.62 29.30
CA ASP A 4 -2.91 14.11 30.10
C ASP A 4 -2.03 13.15 29.25
N PRO A 5 -0.69 13.32 29.21
CA PRO A 5 0.19 12.47 28.40
C PRO A 5 0.06 10.98 28.69
N GLU A 6 -0.08 10.59 29.96
CA GLU A 6 -0.20 9.18 30.38
C GLU A 6 -1.49 8.54 29.84
N THR A 7 -2.60 9.30 29.87
CA THR A 7 -3.86 8.89 29.24
C THR A 7 -3.66 8.65 27.73
N ILE A 8 -2.99 9.57 27.01
CA ILE A 8 -2.75 9.44 25.56
C ILE A 8 -1.91 8.19 25.26
N GLU A 9 -0.81 7.99 25.98
CA GLU A 9 0.07 6.85 25.79
C GLU A 9 -0.63 5.51 26.04
N SER A 10 -1.59 5.48 26.98
CA SER A 10 -2.37 4.28 27.30
C SER A 10 -3.40 3.90 26.23
N ILE A 11 -3.97 4.88 25.52
CA ILE A 11 -5.07 4.66 24.55
C ILE A 11 -4.64 4.70 23.07
N GLN A 12 -3.50 5.29 22.74
CA GLN A 12 -3.04 5.38 21.36
C GLN A 12 -2.87 3.99 20.72
N MET A 13 -3.10 3.90 19.40
CA MET A 13 -3.05 2.67 18.60
C MET A 13 -4.12 1.61 18.95
N ARG A 14 -5.06 1.92 19.84
CA ARG A 14 -6.20 1.04 20.15
C ARG A 14 -7.37 1.33 19.22
N ALA A 15 -8.14 0.30 18.88
CA ALA A 15 -9.37 0.38 18.09
C ALA A 15 -10.49 -0.39 18.82
N PRO A 16 -11.02 0.17 19.92
CA PRO A 16 -11.90 -0.56 20.85
C PRO A 16 -13.23 -1.02 20.24
N ALA A 17 -13.72 -0.42 19.16
CA ALA A 17 -14.91 -0.95 18.48
C ALA A 17 -14.62 -2.20 17.63
N LEU A 18 -13.34 -2.53 17.39
CA LEU A 18 -12.91 -3.66 16.56
C LEU A 18 -12.06 -4.69 17.31
N SER A 19 -11.43 -4.33 18.43
CA SER A 19 -10.61 -5.20 19.27
C SER A 19 -11.22 -5.33 20.67
N GLN A 20 -11.58 -6.55 21.05
CA GLN A 20 -12.14 -6.86 22.36
C GLN A 20 -11.11 -6.57 23.46
N SER A 21 -9.84 -6.94 23.28
CA SER A 21 -8.80 -6.61 24.27
C SER A 21 -8.59 -5.11 24.45
N ASP A 22 -8.73 -4.31 23.37
CA ASP A 22 -8.68 -2.85 23.46
C ASP A 22 -9.89 -2.28 24.19
N PHE A 23 -11.09 -2.80 23.88
CA PHE A 23 -12.33 -2.41 24.54
C PHE A 23 -12.23 -2.66 26.05
N GLU A 24 -11.88 -3.87 26.44
CA GLU A 24 -11.77 -4.29 27.84
C GLU A 24 -10.70 -3.49 28.58
N TYR A 25 -9.55 -3.26 27.94
CA TYR A 25 -8.48 -2.46 28.52
C TYR A 25 -8.95 -1.03 28.83
N ILE A 26 -9.60 -0.38 27.86
CA ILE A 26 -10.09 0.99 28.03
C ILE A 26 -11.23 1.03 29.06
N GLN A 27 -12.19 0.11 28.96
CA GLN A 27 -13.35 0.06 29.85
C GLN A 27 -12.93 -0.12 31.32
N LYS A 28 -11.94 -0.98 31.59
CA LYS A 28 -11.42 -1.22 32.94
C LYS A 28 -10.72 0.01 33.53
N ARG A 29 -10.02 0.79 32.69
CA ARG A 29 -9.17 1.91 33.13
C ARG A 29 -9.80 3.29 32.92
N ILE A 30 -11.03 3.38 32.40
CA ILE A 30 -11.66 4.65 32.05
C ILE A 30 -11.78 5.64 33.22
N LYS A 31 -11.86 5.15 34.45
CA LYS A 31 -11.89 5.97 35.67
C LYS A 31 -10.56 6.68 35.94
N GLU A 32 -9.45 6.09 35.50
CA GLU A 32 -8.09 6.64 35.60
C GLU A 32 -7.82 7.67 34.48
N PHE A 33 -8.55 7.59 33.37
CA PHE A 33 -8.36 8.46 32.22
C PHE A 33 -9.12 9.78 32.34
N PHE A 34 -8.57 10.83 31.72
CA PHE A 34 -9.18 12.15 31.62
C PHE A 34 -9.61 12.73 32.98
N LEU A 35 -8.78 12.60 34.03
CA LEU A 35 -9.11 13.03 35.40
C LEU A 35 -9.56 14.50 35.51
N ARG A 36 -9.12 15.36 34.57
CA ARG A 36 -9.52 16.76 34.49
C ARG A 36 -10.97 16.98 34.02
N VAL A 37 -11.64 15.95 33.50
CA VAL A 37 -13.05 15.97 33.15
C VAL A 37 -13.85 15.51 34.36
N ILE A 38 -14.41 16.46 35.11
CA ILE A 38 -15.12 16.21 36.37
C ILE A 38 -16.59 15.92 36.13
N ASP A 39 -17.21 16.56 35.14
CA ASP A 39 -18.63 16.42 34.82
C ASP A 39 -18.98 14.96 34.45
N PRO A 40 -19.82 14.26 35.24
CA PRO A 40 -20.14 12.85 35.03
C PRO A 40 -20.86 12.58 33.70
N VAL A 41 -21.70 13.51 33.23
CA VAL A 41 -22.42 13.36 31.95
C VAL A 41 -21.42 13.41 30.80
N ARG A 42 -20.54 14.42 30.81
CA ARG A 42 -19.47 14.53 29.82
C ARG A 42 -18.49 13.36 29.86
N ARG A 43 -18.15 12.84 31.05
CA ARG A 43 -17.31 11.63 31.18
C ARG A 43 -17.98 10.42 30.54
N ALA A 44 -19.28 10.22 30.75
CA ALA A 44 -20.03 9.12 30.14
C ALA A 44 -20.05 9.25 28.61
N ASP A 45 -20.26 10.45 28.07
CA ASP A 45 -20.22 10.69 26.62
C ASP A 45 -18.82 10.42 26.02
N ILE A 46 -17.75 10.92 26.65
CA ILE A 46 -16.36 10.62 26.21
C ILE A 46 -16.10 9.12 26.22
N THR A 47 -16.52 8.43 27.28
CA THR A 47 -16.35 6.97 27.41
C THR A 47 -17.06 6.24 26.28
N LYS A 48 -18.33 6.58 26.03
CA LYS A 48 -19.14 5.98 24.96
C LYS A 48 -18.48 6.17 23.60
N ARG A 49 -18.03 7.40 23.29
CA ARG A 49 -17.36 7.70 22.01
C ARG A 49 -16.03 7.00 21.88
N LEU A 50 -15.23 6.96 22.94
CA LEU A 50 -13.93 6.30 22.94
C LEU A 50 -14.07 4.80 22.67
N LEU A 51 -15.03 4.13 23.32
CA LEU A 51 -15.29 2.71 23.10
C LEU A 51 -15.90 2.42 21.72
N ALA A 52 -16.57 3.40 21.11
CA ALA A 52 -17.14 3.31 19.76
C ALA A 52 -16.13 3.66 18.65
N THR A 53 -14.87 3.99 18.98
CA THR A 53 -13.86 4.32 17.98
C THR A 53 -13.45 3.07 17.19
N GLU A 54 -13.74 3.10 15.89
CA GLU A 54 -13.37 2.04 14.94
C GLU A 54 -11.92 2.20 14.50
N GLU A 55 -11.42 3.43 14.32
CA GLU A 55 -10.05 3.69 13.91
C GLU A 55 -9.01 3.43 15.00
N LEU A 56 -7.76 3.19 14.60
CA LEU A 56 -6.64 3.25 15.55
C LEU A 56 -6.55 4.68 16.10
N ILE A 57 -6.70 4.83 17.42
CA ILE A 57 -6.63 6.14 18.08
C ILE A 57 -5.26 6.77 17.78
N PRO A 58 -5.21 7.88 17.04
CA PRO A 58 -3.96 8.47 16.62
C PRO A 58 -3.37 9.34 17.73
N SER A 59 -2.04 9.49 17.68
CA SER A 59 -1.28 10.49 18.42
C SER A 59 -0.19 11.08 17.52
N LEU A 60 0.36 12.24 17.89
CA LEU A 60 1.50 12.82 17.16
C LEU A 60 2.68 11.84 17.10
N TRP A 61 2.91 11.10 18.18
CA TRP A 61 3.96 10.08 18.23
C TRP A 61 3.70 8.93 17.25
N THR A 62 2.46 8.43 17.16
CA THR A 62 2.11 7.37 16.19
C THR A 62 2.28 7.84 14.75
N LEU A 63 1.89 9.08 14.44
CA LEU A 63 2.05 9.68 13.11
C LEU A 63 3.54 9.76 12.72
N ILE A 64 4.39 10.30 13.61
CA ILE A 64 5.85 10.37 13.39
C ILE A 64 6.42 8.96 13.24
N SER A 65 5.94 8.02 14.05
CA SER A 65 6.34 6.62 14.01
C SER A 65 6.02 5.98 12.67
N ASP A 66 4.84 6.21 12.12
CA ASP A 66 4.39 5.61 10.86
C ASP A 66 5.06 6.22 9.62
N VAL A 67 5.77 7.35 9.73
CA VAL A 67 6.68 7.79 8.66
C VAL A 67 7.71 6.71 8.34
N ARG A 68 8.09 5.87 9.31
CA ARG A 68 9.00 4.72 9.10
C ARG A 68 8.40 3.68 8.15
N TYR A 69 7.08 3.46 8.17
CA TYR A 69 6.36 2.59 7.25
C TYR A 69 6.55 3.03 5.79
N LEU A 70 6.54 4.35 5.55
CA LEU A 70 6.64 4.94 4.21
C LEU A 70 8.06 4.90 3.63
N LYS A 71 9.11 4.75 4.46
CA LYS A 71 10.52 4.88 4.02
C LYS A 71 10.92 3.92 2.90
N PRO A 72 10.63 2.60 2.96
CA PRO A 72 11.00 1.67 1.89
C PRO A 72 10.35 2.04 0.55
N SER A 73 9.05 2.34 0.59
CA SER A 73 8.26 2.74 -0.58
C SER A 73 8.71 4.08 -1.15
N THR A 74 9.06 5.04 -0.29
CA THR A 74 9.63 6.33 -0.69
C THR A 74 10.90 6.15 -1.52
N LYS A 75 11.81 5.26 -1.10
CA LYS A 75 13.07 4.99 -1.82
C LYS A 75 12.78 4.48 -3.24
N ILE A 76 11.81 3.57 -3.38
CA ILE A 76 11.45 2.95 -4.64
C ILE A 76 10.72 3.94 -5.56
N LEU A 77 9.75 4.69 -5.04
CA LEU A 77 9.04 5.73 -5.79
C LEU A 77 10.00 6.80 -6.32
N ASN A 78 11.03 7.16 -5.55
CA ASN A 78 12.07 8.08 -6.02
C ASN A 78 12.83 7.58 -7.26
N THR A 79 12.87 6.27 -7.52
CA THR A 79 13.52 5.72 -8.72
C THR A 79 12.75 5.99 -10.01
N LEU A 80 11.47 6.39 -9.92
CA LEU A 80 10.64 6.78 -11.06
C LEU A 80 10.80 8.25 -11.44
N LEU A 81 11.60 9.01 -10.70
CA LEU A 81 11.69 10.46 -10.86
C LEU A 81 13.14 10.89 -11.09
N PRO A 82 13.37 12.01 -11.79
CA PRO A 82 14.71 12.55 -11.98
C PRO A 82 15.44 12.76 -10.67
N ARG A 83 16.70 12.34 -10.61
CA ARG A 83 17.55 12.59 -9.44
C ARG A 83 17.53 14.08 -9.14
N LYS A 84 17.41 14.43 -7.85
CA LYS A 84 17.52 15.81 -7.40
C LYS A 84 18.91 16.32 -7.82
N LEU A 85 18.99 17.18 -8.82
CA LEU A 85 20.24 17.81 -9.24
C LEU A 85 20.80 18.57 -8.04
N GLY A 86 22.00 18.16 -7.61
CA GLY A 86 22.62 18.68 -6.40
C GLY A 86 22.81 20.19 -6.44
N LYS A 87 22.56 20.83 -5.30
CA LYS A 87 23.01 22.19 -4.91
C LYS A 87 22.33 23.40 -5.56
N ARG A 88 21.52 23.32 -6.62
CA ARG A 88 20.79 24.51 -7.13
C ARG A 88 19.43 24.68 -6.45
N ARG A 89 19.35 25.71 -5.58
CA ARG A 89 18.27 26.14 -4.67
C ARG A 89 18.14 25.34 -3.38
N LYS A 90 18.95 25.72 -2.39
CA LYS A 90 18.78 25.37 -0.95
C LYS A 90 17.41 25.75 -0.35
N ASN A 91 16.53 26.45 -1.08
CA ASN A 91 15.34 27.09 -0.48
C ASN A 91 13.98 26.43 -0.80
N LYS A 92 13.90 25.37 -1.60
CA LYS A 92 12.64 24.60 -1.74
C LYS A 92 12.92 23.16 -2.16
N GLN A 93 13.10 22.26 -1.19
CA GLN A 93 13.08 20.83 -1.50
C GLN A 93 11.64 20.43 -1.77
N ASN A 94 11.28 20.25 -3.04
CA ASN A 94 9.95 19.73 -3.38
C ASN A 94 9.75 18.37 -2.72
N THR A 95 8.60 18.22 -2.07
CA THR A 95 8.10 16.97 -1.51
C THR A 95 7.97 15.91 -2.60
N LEU A 96 7.88 14.63 -2.21
CA LEU A 96 7.66 13.56 -3.18
C LEU A 96 6.35 13.78 -3.96
N ARG A 97 5.29 14.22 -3.27
CA ARG A 97 3.99 14.55 -3.87
C ARG A 97 4.11 15.64 -4.93
N GLU A 98 4.76 16.77 -4.63
CA GLU A 98 4.97 17.86 -5.59
C GLU A 98 5.78 17.42 -6.82
N ARG A 99 6.77 16.55 -6.64
CA ARG A 99 7.55 16.01 -7.76
C ARG A 99 6.70 15.11 -8.66
N PHE A 100 5.90 14.22 -8.09
CA PHE A 100 4.97 13.42 -8.89
C PHE A 100 3.90 14.27 -9.56
N TYR A 101 3.39 15.30 -8.89
CA TYR A 101 2.42 16.24 -9.46
C TYR A 101 2.97 16.94 -10.70
N PHE A 102 4.23 17.41 -10.64
CA PHE A 102 4.91 18.01 -11.80
C PHE A 102 5.03 17.05 -12.99
N HIS A 103 5.14 15.75 -12.73
CA HIS A 103 5.24 14.70 -13.76
C HIS A 103 3.89 14.07 -14.12
N PHE A 104 2.78 14.60 -13.63
CA PHE A 104 1.44 14.08 -13.91
C PHE A 104 0.85 14.79 -15.14
N THR A 105 0.82 14.10 -16.27
CA THR A 105 0.47 14.69 -17.58
C THR A 105 -0.99 14.46 -17.99
N LYS A 106 -1.76 13.68 -17.24
CA LYS A 106 -3.16 13.30 -17.58
C LYS A 106 -4.20 14.42 -17.34
N VAL A 107 -3.79 15.69 -17.27
CA VAL A 107 -4.69 16.81 -16.93
C VAL A 107 -5.72 17.09 -18.03
N GLU A 108 -5.51 16.73 -19.31
CA GLU A 108 -6.35 17.30 -20.39
C GLU A 108 -6.84 16.37 -21.52
N GLN A 109 -6.79 15.04 -21.42
CA GLN A 109 -7.31 14.17 -22.48
C GLN A 109 -8.64 13.48 -22.12
N SER A 110 -9.72 14.19 -22.45
CA SER A 110 -11.03 13.73 -22.98
C SER A 110 -11.90 12.69 -22.25
N GLY A 111 -11.51 12.12 -21.11
CA GLY A 111 -12.32 11.13 -20.39
C GLY A 111 -12.80 11.64 -19.03
N ASN A 112 -14.12 11.60 -18.78
CA ASN A 112 -14.69 11.72 -17.43
C ASN A 112 -14.44 10.44 -16.60
N THR A 113 -13.30 9.77 -16.81
CA THR A 113 -13.03 8.42 -16.30
C THR A 113 -11.59 8.26 -15.83
N ILE A 114 -11.39 7.44 -14.81
CA ILE A 114 -10.09 7.16 -14.18
C ILE A 114 -9.90 5.65 -14.10
N GLU A 115 -8.70 5.18 -14.46
CA GLU A 115 -8.34 3.77 -14.27
C GLU A 115 -7.94 3.50 -12.82
N VAL A 116 -8.49 2.44 -12.23
CA VAL A 116 -8.19 1.94 -10.91
C VAL A 116 -7.73 0.49 -11.01
N GLN A 117 -6.53 0.21 -10.51
CA GLN A 117 -5.99 -1.13 -10.42
C GLN A 117 -6.73 -1.95 -9.36
N GLN A 118 -7.31 -3.07 -9.77
CA GLN A 118 -8.04 -3.99 -8.89
C GLN A 118 -7.19 -5.21 -8.48
N SER A 119 -6.26 -5.62 -9.35
CA SER A 119 -5.31 -6.71 -9.07
C SER A 119 -3.93 -6.42 -9.69
N SER A 120 -2.99 -7.36 -9.60
CA SER A 120 -1.69 -7.24 -10.30
C SER A 120 -1.86 -7.04 -11.82
N SER A 121 -2.89 -7.64 -12.42
CA SER A 121 -3.12 -7.67 -13.87
C SER A 121 -4.40 -6.97 -14.34
N SER A 122 -5.34 -6.66 -13.44
CA SER A 122 -6.67 -6.12 -13.80
C SER A 122 -6.89 -4.67 -13.36
N TYR A 123 -7.70 -3.97 -14.15
CA TYR A 123 -8.02 -2.56 -14.00
C TYR A 123 -9.51 -2.33 -14.32
N ALA A 124 -10.16 -1.47 -13.53
CA ALA A 124 -11.49 -0.98 -13.79
C ALA A 124 -11.44 0.51 -14.14
N THR A 125 -12.40 0.96 -14.94
CA THR A 125 -12.56 2.38 -15.29
C THR A 125 -13.75 2.93 -14.53
N ILE A 126 -13.53 3.93 -13.68
CA ILE A 126 -14.56 4.57 -12.86
C ILE A 126 -14.84 6.00 -13.32
N SER A 127 -16.04 6.52 -13.04
CA SER A 127 -16.40 7.92 -13.36
C SER A 127 -15.66 8.90 -12.46
N ARG A 128 -15.28 10.06 -13.05
CA ARG A 128 -14.45 11.10 -12.42
C ARG A 128 -15.25 12.14 -11.64
N ASN A 129 -16.59 12.11 -11.65
CA ASN A 129 -17.50 13.23 -11.32
C ASN A 129 -17.08 14.20 -10.17
N GLN A 130 -16.37 13.74 -9.13
CA GLN A 130 -15.76 14.63 -8.11
C GLN A 130 -14.34 14.23 -7.64
N LEU A 131 -13.70 13.26 -8.28
CA LEU A 131 -12.45 12.68 -7.77
C LEU A 131 -11.20 13.41 -8.28
N ASP A 132 -10.28 13.73 -7.36
CA ASP A 132 -8.94 14.24 -7.69
C ASP A 132 -8.13 13.12 -8.37
N SER A 133 -8.03 13.19 -9.70
CA SER A 133 -7.28 12.22 -10.51
C SER A 133 -5.83 12.07 -10.08
N PHE A 134 -5.18 13.16 -9.67
CA PHE A 134 -3.82 13.07 -9.19
C PHE A 134 -3.76 12.33 -7.87
N ASN A 135 -4.64 12.66 -6.92
CA ASN A 135 -4.67 11.97 -5.61
C ASN A 135 -4.92 10.47 -5.78
N LEU A 136 -5.88 10.07 -6.63
CA LEU A 136 -6.15 8.66 -6.94
C LEU A 136 -4.93 7.96 -7.54
N ALA A 137 -4.33 8.56 -8.56
CA ALA A 137 -3.16 8.01 -9.23
C ALA A 137 -1.98 7.89 -8.25
N TYR A 138 -1.77 8.92 -7.41
CA TYR A 138 -0.70 8.96 -6.43
C TYR A 138 -0.88 7.91 -5.33
N GLN A 139 -2.10 7.72 -4.83
CA GLN A 139 -2.39 6.67 -3.85
C GLN A 139 -2.19 5.26 -4.41
N GLN A 140 -2.61 5.02 -5.66
CA GLN A 140 -2.37 3.73 -6.34
C GLN A 140 -0.87 3.43 -6.48
N LEU A 141 -0.04 4.44 -6.76
CA LEU A 141 1.41 4.29 -6.78
C LEU A 141 1.98 3.91 -5.41
N TRP A 142 1.51 4.54 -4.33
CA TRP A 142 1.93 4.16 -2.98
C TRP A 142 1.56 2.72 -2.65
N LEU A 143 0.32 2.32 -2.93
CA LEU A 143 -0.15 0.96 -2.69
C LEU A 143 0.63 -0.08 -3.50
N CYS A 144 0.91 0.18 -4.78
CA CYS A 144 1.81 -0.64 -5.59
C CYS A 144 3.22 -0.68 -5.01
N SER A 145 3.75 0.46 -4.58
CA SER A 145 5.08 0.52 -3.97
C SER A 145 5.17 -0.30 -2.69
N TYR A 146 4.13 -0.35 -1.85
CA TYR A 146 4.10 -1.23 -0.67
C TYR A 146 4.25 -2.70 -1.09
N ARG A 147 3.50 -3.14 -2.11
CA ARG A 147 3.52 -4.51 -2.64
C ARG A 147 4.90 -4.91 -3.14
N VAL A 148 5.54 -4.05 -3.93
CA VAL A 148 6.86 -4.36 -4.51
C VAL A 148 8.02 -4.09 -3.56
N SER A 149 7.82 -3.31 -2.49
CA SER A 149 8.93 -2.88 -1.61
C SER A 149 9.54 -3.99 -0.76
N LYS A 150 8.75 -5.01 -0.43
CA LYS A 150 9.23 -6.13 0.39
C LYS A 150 10.31 -6.94 -0.34
N ASN A 151 10.11 -7.19 -1.63
CA ASN A 151 11.00 -7.96 -2.49
C ASN A 151 11.33 -7.15 -3.76
N PHE A 152 11.88 -5.95 -3.58
CA PHE A 152 12.11 -5.05 -4.71
C PHE A 152 13.18 -5.60 -5.64
N ASN A 153 12.74 -6.02 -6.83
CA ASN A 153 13.57 -6.55 -7.89
C ASN A 153 13.23 -5.83 -9.21
N ALA A 154 13.84 -6.26 -10.31
CA ALA A 154 13.60 -5.64 -11.61
C ALA A 154 12.13 -5.74 -12.05
N TYR A 155 11.43 -6.85 -11.75
CA TYR A 155 10.00 -6.99 -12.06
C TYR A 155 9.14 -6.02 -11.24
N GLY A 156 9.40 -5.88 -9.93
CA GLY A 156 8.71 -4.91 -9.10
C GLY A 156 8.95 -3.47 -9.58
N SER A 157 10.17 -3.18 -10.07
CA SER A 157 10.47 -1.90 -10.72
C SER A 157 9.69 -1.69 -12.02
N LEU A 158 9.57 -2.72 -12.86
CA LEU A 158 8.78 -2.65 -14.10
C LEU A 158 7.30 -2.47 -13.79
N GLN A 159 6.72 -3.30 -12.91
CA GLN A 159 5.32 -3.21 -12.48
C GLN A 159 4.96 -1.79 -12.01
N LEU A 160 5.81 -1.19 -11.18
CA LEU A 160 5.59 0.15 -10.68
C LEU A 160 5.70 1.20 -11.79
N ALA A 161 6.65 1.06 -12.73
CA ALA A 161 6.78 1.96 -13.88
C ALA A 161 5.60 1.84 -14.86
N THR A 162 5.14 0.62 -15.13
CA THR A 162 3.95 0.32 -15.94
C THR A 162 2.71 0.96 -15.35
N LEU A 163 2.50 0.79 -14.04
CA LEU A 163 1.40 1.44 -13.35
C LEU A 163 1.52 2.97 -13.41
N ALA A 164 2.70 3.53 -13.14
CA ALA A 164 2.92 4.97 -13.19
C ALA A 164 2.58 5.55 -14.57
N HIS A 165 3.08 4.92 -15.63
CA HIS A 165 2.81 5.35 -17.00
C HIS A 165 1.32 5.30 -17.33
N ARG A 166 0.66 4.18 -17.02
CA ARG A 166 -0.78 3.99 -17.26
C ARG A 166 -1.65 5.01 -16.52
N LEU A 167 -1.28 5.31 -15.27
CA LEU A 167 -1.93 6.34 -14.46
C LEU A 167 -1.66 7.77 -14.92
N GLY A 168 -0.77 7.98 -15.91
CA GLY A 168 -0.50 9.28 -16.51
C GLY A 168 0.68 10.03 -15.90
N PHE A 169 1.59 9.33 -15.23
CA PHE A 169 2.88 9.89 -14.84
C PHE A 169 3.90 9.71 -15.98
N SER A 170 4.67 10.76 -16.25
CA SER A 170 5.67 10.77 -17.31
C SER A 170 7.00 11.37 -16.82
N SER A 171 8.05 10.57 -16.90
CA SER A 171 9.43 10.96 -16.63
C SER A 171 10.38 10.13 -17.50
N VAL A 172 11.62 10.60 -17.64
CA VAL A 172 12.66 9.86 -18.36
C VAL A 172 12.93 8.51 -17.69
N GLU A 173 12.92 8.48 -16.36
CA GLU A 173 13.17 7.28 -15.56
C GLU A 173 12.05 6.24 -15.71
N ILE A 174 10.78 6.67 -15.80
CA ILE A 174 9.66 5.78 -16.12
C ILE A 174 9.89 5.18 -17.51
N GLY A 175 10.18 6.01 -18.51
CA GLY A 175 10.44 5.52 -19.88
C GLY A 175 11.61 4.55 -19.98
N GLN A 176 12.70 4.78 -19.25
CA GLN A 176 13.84 3.86 -19.19
C GLN A 176 13.48 2.52 -18.57
N LYS A 177 12.70 2.51 -17.49
CA LYS A 177 12.26 1.28 -16.83
C LYS A 177 11.34 0.45 -17.73
N LEU A 178 10.45 1.09 -18.49
CA LEU A 178 9.58 0.41 -19.44
C LEU A 178 10.34 -0.26 -20.60
N LYS A 179 11.49 0.30 -21.00
CA LYS A 179 12.33 -0.29 -22.06
C LYS A 179 13.13 -1.51 -21.59
N ASN A 180 13.38 -1.62 -20.30
CA ASN A 180 14.23 -2.65 -19.70
C ASN A 180 13.35 -3.73 -19.05
N ASP A 181 12.69 -4.54 -19.88
CA ASP A 181 11.90 -5.66 -19.38
C ASP A 181 12.81 -6.77 -18.82
N PRO A 182 12.79 -7.06 -17.51
CA PRO A 182 13.58 -8.12 -16.92
C PRO A 182 13.06 -9.53 -17.26
N GLY A 183 11.84 -9.64 -17.79
CA GLY A 183 11.21 -10.89 -18.19
C GLY A 183 12.12 -11.74 -19.06
N TYR A 184 12.70 -11.10 -20.07
CA TYR A 184 13.59 -11.75 -21.02
C TYR A 184 14.83 -12.35 -20.34
N ALA A 185 15.56 -11.54 -19.56
CA ALA A 185 16.81 -11.97 -18.92
C ALA A 185 16.60 -13.05 -17.86
N VAL A 186 15.49 -13.03 -17.14
CA VAL A 186 15.19 -14.06 -16.13
C VAL A 186 14.82 -15.38 -16.79
N ILE A 187 13.97 -15.36 -17.81
CA ILE A 187 13.63 -16.58 -18.54
C ILE A 187 14.84 -17.14 -19.29
N GLU A 188 15.67 -16.27 -19.88
CA GLU A 188 16.93 -16.67 -20.51
C GLU A 188 17.82 -17.45 -19.52
N ASN A 189 18.00 -16.93 -18.30
CA ASN A 189 18.74 -17.63 -17.25
C ASN A 189 18.09 -18.96 -16.86
N VAL A 190 16.77 -19.03 -16.76
CA VAL A 190 16.05 -20.29 -16.45
C VAL A 190 16.27 -21.33 -17.55
N VAL A 191 16.19 -20.92 -18.83
CA VAL A 191 16.44 -21.81 -19.97
C VAL A 191 17.89 -22.30 -19.95
N LEU A 192 18.85 -21.40 -19.69
CA LEU A 192 20.27 -21.76 -19.56
C LEU A 192 20.52 -22.78 -18.44
N GLU A 193 19.95 -22.57 -17.26
CA GLU A 193 20.08 -23.50 -16.13
C GLU A 193 19.42 -24.85 -16.45
N ALA A 194 18.24 -24.86 -17.07
CA ALA A 194 17.58 -26.08 -17.50
C ALA A 194 18.45 -26.86 -18.51
N LEU A 195 19.06 -26.17 -19.47
CA LEU A 195 19.95 -26.81 -20.46
C LEU A 195 21.20 -27.43 -19.81
N LYS A 196 21.81 -26.76 -18.84
CA LYS A 196 22.96 -27.31 -18.08
C LYS A 196 22.60 -28.61 -17.35
N VAL A 197 21.41 -28.68 -16.77
CA VAL A 197 20.92 -29.87 -16.06
C VAL A 197 20.57 -31.00 -17.04
N LEU A 198 19.91 -30.68 -18.15
CA LEU A 198 19.46 -31.68 -19.13
C LEU A 198 20.61 -32.23 -19.99
N ARG A 199 21.68 -31.44 -20.18
CA ARG A 199 22.82 -31.79 -21.02
C ARG A 199 24.13 -31.67 -20.23
N PRO A 200 24.32 -32.48 -19.17
CA PRO A 200 25.53 -32.43 -18.39
C PRO A 200 26.72 -32.82 -19.27
N ASN A 201 27.81 -32.04 -19.19
CA ASN A 201 29.08 -32.27 -19.91
C ASN A 201 29.04 -32.09 -21.44
N GLU A 202 27.93 -31.62 -22.02
CA GLU A 202 27.92 -31.16 -23.42
C GLU A 202 28.44 -29.72 -23.50
N ALA A 203 29.41 -29.46 -24.38
CA ALA A 203 29.77 -28.09 -24.73
C ALA A 203 28.75 -27.55 -25.74
N PHE A 204 27.98 -26.54 -25.35
CA PHE A 204 27.04 -25.86 -26.24
C PHE A 204 27.21 -24.35 -26.16
N THR A 205 26.92 -23.67 -27.28
CA THR A 205 26.80 -22.22 -27.35
C THR A 205 25.33 -21.85 -27.34
N PHE A 206 24.91 -21.04 -26.37
CA PHE A 206 23.54 -20.54 -26.32
C PHE A 206 23.43 -19.24 -27.13
N ASP A 207 22.72 -19.29 -28.25
CA ASP A 207 22.41 -18.10 -29.03
C ASP A 207 21.10 -17.47 -28.52
N ALA A 208 21.26 -16.42 -27.72
CA ALA A 208 20.14 -15.66 -27.17
C ALA A 208 19.22 -15.10 -28.26
N ASN A 209 19.71 -14.81 -29.47
CA ASN A 209 18.86 -14.28 -30.55
C ASN A 209 17.95 -15.37 -31.14
N GLN A 210 18.45 -16.60 -31.26
CA GLN A 210 17.65 -17.75 -31.71
C GLN A 210 16.65 -18.22 -30.65
N ALA A 211 16.98 -18.03 -29.36
CA ALA A 211 16.09 -18.38 -28.25
C ALA A 211 14.93 -17.39 -28.05
N ARG A 212 14.99 -16.17 -28.65
CA ARG A 212 13.98 -15.12 -28.51
C ARG A 212 12.53 -15.63 -28.65
N PRO A 213 12.15 -16.37 -29.71
CA PRO A 213 10.76 -16.79 -29.90
C PRO A 213 10.26 -17.71 -28.79
N ILE A 214 11.13 -18.59 -28.26
CA ILE A 214 10.79 -19.51 -27.17
C ILE A 214 10.65 -18.73 -25.86
N ILE A 215 11.58 -17.81 -25.58
CA ILE A 215 11.54 -16.95 -24.38
C ILE A 215 10.27 -16.09 -24.39
N THR A 216 9.92 -15.50 -25.53
CA THR A 216 8.66 -14.75 -25.70
C THR A 216 7.45 -15.64 -25.50
N SER A 217 7.41 -16.83 -26.11
CA SER A 217 6.28 -17.76 -25.96
C SER A 217 6.09 -18.23 -24.51
N LEU A 218 7.20 -18.44 -23.79
CA LEU A 218 7.16 -18.83 -22.38
C LEU A 218 6.69 -17.68 -21.48
N ASN A 219 7.13 -16.44 -21.73
CA ASN A 219 6.59 -15.25 -21.08
C ASN A 219 5.07 -15.16 -21.28
N ASP A 220 4.60 -15.24 -22.54
CA ASP A 220 3.18 -15.17 -22.88
C ASP A 220 2.38 -16.29 -22.18
N TYR A 221 2.96 -17.49 -22.08
CA TYR A 221 2.32 -18.62 -21.41
C TYR A 221 2.25 -18.44 -19.89
N LEU A 222 3.33 -17.96 -19.26
CA LEU A 222 3.36 -17.63 -17.84
C LEU A 222 2.36 -16.52 -17.52
N ASP A 223 2.28 -15.49 -18.35
CA ASP A 223 1.29 -14.41 -18.21
C ASP A 223 -0.14 -14.93 -18.35
N LYS A 224 -0.40 -15.92 -19.22
CA LYS A 224 -1.73 -16.57 -19.31
C LYS A 224 -2.07 -17.40 -18.08
N ILE A 225 -1.11 -18.17 -17.54
CA ILE A 225 -1.32 -18.99 -16.34
C ILE A 225 -1.52 -18.10 -15.11
N LEU A 226 -0.64 -17.11 -14.93
CA LEU A 226 -0.61 -16.24 -13.75
C LEU A 226 -1.59 -15.07 -13.86
N GLY A 227 -2.06 -14.76 -15.07
CA GLY A 227 -2.97 -13.65 -15.36
C GLY A 227 -4.41 -13.91 -14.94
N SER A 228 -4.77 -15.17 -14.65
CA SER A 228 -6.06 -15.48 -14.03
C SER A 228 -6.08 -14.91 -12.61
N PRO A 229 -6.90 -13.87 -12.33
CA PRO A 229 -6.94 -13.31 -11.00
C PRO A 229 -7.45 -14.39 -10.06
N LEU A 230 -6.63 -14.78 -9.07
CA LEU A 230 -7.14 -15.44 -7.88
C LEU A 230 -8.30 -14.56 -7.40
N LYS A 231 -9.54 -15.09 -7.38
CA LYS A 231 -10.67 -14.45 -6.72
C LYS A 231 -10.24 -14.22 -5.28
N THR A 232 -9.71 -13.04 -5.02
CA THR A 232 -9.07 -12.76 -3.75
C THR A 232 -10.24 -12.48 -2.83
N LEU A 233 -10.52 -13.41 -1.90
CA LEU A 233 -11.53 -13.21 -0.86
C LEU A 233 -11.27 -11.87 -0.17
N SER A 234 -12.31 -11.20 0.31
CA SER A 234 -12.10 -9.93 1.03
C SER A 234 -11.14 -10.15 2.21
N PRO A 235 -10.21 -9.22 2.49
CA PRO A 235 -9.33 -9.39 3.64
C PRO A 235 -10.14 -9.40 4.94
N PHE A 236 -9.57 -10.07 5.94
CA PHE A 236 -10.07 -10.01 7.31
C PHE A 236 -9.60 -8.73 7.99
N ILE A 237 -10.51 -7.95 8.58
CA ILE A 237 -10.15 -6.79 9.42
C ILE A 237 -10.00 -7.18 10.89
N THR A 238 -10.61 -8.29 11.29
CA THR A 238 -10.41 -8.92 12.60
C THR A 238 -10.13 -10.41 12.45
N VAL A 239 -9.39 -10.98 13.39
CA VAL A 239 -8.95 -12.39 13.39
C VAL A 239 -9.14 -13.01 14.77
N ALA A 240 -9.31 -14.33 14.81
CA ALA A 240 -9.25 -15.09 16.05
C ALA A 240 -7.81 -15.15 16.57
N GLY A 241 -7.66 -15.29 17.89
CA GLY A 241 -6.36 -15.35 18.56
C GLY A 241 -5.81 -13.97 18.89
N SER A 242 -4.49 -13.79 18.81
CA SER A 242 -3.80 -12.62 19.37
C SER A 242 -3.84 -11.34 18.50
N GLY A 243 -4.31 -11.42 17.26
CA GLY A 243 -4.32 -10.28 16.32
C GLY A 243 -2.97 -9.62 16.10
N GLU A 244 -2.98 -8.39 15.56
CA GLU A 244 -1.78 -7.57 15.43
C GLU A 244 -1.44 -6.91 16.78
N PRO A 245 -0.28 -7.22 17.40
CA PRO A 245 0.09 -6.69 18.71
C PRO A 245 0.23 -5.17 18.69
N LEU A 246 -0.14 -4.50 19.79
CA LEU A 246 -0.11 -3.03 19.93
C LEU A 246 1.24 -2.42 19.47
N ALA A 247 2.37 -3.04 19.83
CA ALA A 247 3.72 -2.60 19.45
C ALA A 247 4.00 -2.60 17.94
N ARG A 248 3.23 -3.36 17.15
CA ARG A 248 3.33 -3.42 15.68
C ARG A 248 2.22 -2.65 14.97
N ARG A 249 1.30 -2.02 15.70
CA ARG A 249 0.23 -1.19 15.14
C ARG A 249 0.72 0.17 14.64
N CYS A 250 1.91 0.61 15.03
CA CYS A 250 2.62 1.72 14.39
C CYS A 250 4.05 1.35 13.94
N GLY A 251 4.75 2.29 13.29
CA GLY A 251 6.16 2.14 12.95
C GLY A 251 6.38 1.29 11.70
N TYR A 252 7.31 0.34 11.75
CA TYR A 252 7.56 -0.57 10.63
C TYR A 252 6.40 -1.56 10.42
N GLY A 253 5.67 -1.91 11.50
CA GLY A 253 4.58 -2.88 11.52
C GLY A 253 4.94 -4.29 11.07
N SER A 254 3.92 -5.16 10.99
CA SER A 254 4.06 -6.52 10.48
C SER A 254 4.37 -6.57 8.98
N MET A 255 5.33 -7.42 8.60
CA MET A 255 5.69 -7.75 7.22
C MET A 255 4.85 -8.89 6.65
N ASP A 256 3.59 -9.06 7.04
CA ASP A 256 2.76 -10.13 6.46
C ASP A 256 2.69 -10.00 4.92
N ALA A 257 3.14 -11.04 4.23
CA ALA A 257 3.12 -11.11 2.77
C ALA A 257 1.70 -11.24 2.23
N LYS A 258 0.78 -11.85 2.99
CA LYS A 258 -0.59 -12.10 2.57
C LYS A 258 -1.36 -10.81 2.34
N ASP A 259 -1.09 -9.81 3.18
CA ASP A 259 -1.72 -8.49 3.07
C ASP A 259 -1.40 -7.77 1.77
N LEU A 260 -0.25 -8.07 1.15
CA LEU A 260 0.18 -7.43 -0.09
C LEU A 260 -0.81 -7.71 -1.24
N ASN A 261 -1.54 -8.82 -1.19
CA ASN A 261 -2.56 -9.17 -2.18
C ASN A 261 -3.83 -8.30 -2.08
N TYR A 262 -3.95 -7.47 -1.04
CA TYR A 262 -5.11 -6.62 -0.77
C TYR A 262 -4.78 -5.13 -0.81
N LEU A 263 -3.53 -4.75 -1.10
CA LEU A 263 -3.11 -3.34 -1.16
C LEU A 263 -3.48 -2.74 -2.53
N PHE A 264 -4.78 -2.58 -2.74
CA PHE A 264 -5.40 -1.93 -3.88
C PHE A 264 -6.37 -0.86 -3.40
N LEU A 265 -6.61 0.16 -4.24
CA LEU A 265 -7.37 1.33 -3.82
C LEU A 265 -8.79 0.97 -3.38
N GLU A 266 -9.46 0.12 -4.17
CA GLU A 266 -10.79 -0.40 -3.88
C GLU A 266 -10.83 -1.16 -2.55
N THR A 267 -9.90 -2.10 -2.36
CA THR A 267 -9.86 -2.92 -1.15
C THR A 267 -9.48 -2.13 0.10
N ILE A 268 -8.61 -1.12 -0.01
CA ILE A 268 -8.18 -0.30 1.15
C ILE A 268 -9.28 0.67 1.57
N HIS A 269 -10.00 1.27 0.61
CA HIS A 269 -11.05 2.25 0.90
C HIS A 269 -12.44 1.67 1.05
N ALA A 270 -12.59 0.35 0.96
CA ALA A 270 -13.89 -0.28 1.13
C ALA A 270 -14.50 0.03 2.52
N PRO A 271 -15.84 0.15 2.61
CA PRO A 271 -16.55 0.30 3.88
C PRO A 271 -16.25 -0.85 4.84
N LEU A 272 -16.27 -0.61 6.15
CA LEU A 272 -15.91 -1.65 7.12
C LEU A 272 -16.82 -2.89 7.07
N GLN A 273 -18.06 -2.72 6.60
CA GLN A 273 -19.07 -3.77 6.47
C GLN A 273 -18.76 -4.75 5.32
N THR A 274 -17.91 -4.38 4.36
CA THR A 274 -17.57 -5.26 3.23
C THR A 274 -16.51 -6.30 3.60
N TYR A 275 -15.78 -6.09 4.70
CA TYR A 275 -14.71 -7.00 5.11
C TYR A 275 -15.19 -8.18 5.93
N HIS A 276 -14.44 -9.27 5.89
CA HIS A 276 -14.68 -10.39 6.77
C HIS A 276 -14.19 -10.10 8.19
N ARG A 277 -14.96 -10.58 9.18
CA ARG A 277 -14.58 -10.59 10.59
C ARG A 277 -14.38 -12.03 11.02
N GLY A 278 -13.16 -12.36 11.44
CA GLY A 278 -12.74 -13.72 11.76
C GLY A 278 -12.50 -13.95 13.25
N GLY A 279 -12.81 -12.98 14.09
CA GLY A 279 -12.62 -12.98 15.53
C GLY A 279 -12.67 -11.56 16.08
N ASP A 280 -12.15 -11.39 17.29
CA ASP A 280 -12.34 -10.17 18.07
C ASP A 280 -11.07 -9.33 18.22
N GLU A 281 -10.03 -9.61 17.43
CA GLU A 281 -8.78 -8.84 17.46
C GLU A 281 -8.43 -8.26 16.09
N VAL A 282 -7.88 -7.04 16.05
CA VAL A 282 -7.54 -6.36 14.79
C VAL A 282 -6.47 -7.10 14.01
N SER A 283 -6.65 -7.17 12.68
CA SER A 283 -5.70 -7.82 11.79
C SER A 283 -4.53 -6.90 11.38
N SER A 284 -3.46 -7.50 10.84
CA SER A 284 -2.34 -6.75 10.26
C SER A 284 -2.75 -5.95 9.02
N PHE A 285 -3.76 -6.43 8.26
CA PHE A 285 -4.34 -5.71 7.12
C PHE A 285 -5.04 -4.44 7.59
N TYR A 286 -5.87 -4.52 8.65
CA TYR A 286 -6.59 -3.37 9.20
C TYR A 286 -5.63 -2.24 9.60
N VAL A 287 -4.51 -2.59 10.23
CA VAL A 287 -3.45 -1.64 10.58
C VAL A 287 -2.85 -0.96 9.35
N LYS A 288 -2.55 -1.71 8.29
CA LYS A 288 -2.01 -1.15 7.03
C LYS A 288 -3.01 -0.20 6.36
N ARG A 289 -4.30 -0.57 6.34
CA ARG A 289 -5.42 0.28 5.87
C ARG A 289 -5.48 1.59 6.65
N SER A 290 -5.49 1.50 7.98
CA SER A 290 -5.57 2.68 8.86
C SER A 290 -4.40 3.64 8.62
N ARG A 291 -3.17 3.13 8.47
CA ARG A 291 -2.00 3.96 8.14
C ARG A 291 -2.12 4.64 6.79
N HIS A 292 -2.55 3.90 5.76
CA HIS A 292 -2.74 4.47 4.43
C HIS A 292 -3.73 5.63 4.47
N MET A 293 -4.89 5.42 5.10
CA MET A 293 -5.91 6.47 5.24
C MET A 293 -5.40 7.68 6.04
N ALA A 294 -4.62 7.46 7.10
CA ALA A 294 -4.07 8.54 7.91
C ALA A 294 -3.10 9.46 7.13
N PHE A 295 -2.32 8.93 6.18
CA PHE A 295 -1.39 9.75 5.39
C PHE A 295 -1.98 10.32 4.11
N PHE A 296 -2.91 9.61 3.46
CA PHE A 296 -3.38 9.96 2.12
C PHE A 296 -4.84 10.42 2.08
N GLY A 297 -5.57 10.30 3.18
CA GLY A 297 -7.00 10.58 3.25
C GLY A 297 -7.85 9.46 2.67
N VAL A 298 -9.14 9.47 3.02
CA VAL A 298 -10.14 8.53 2.52
C VAL A 298 -10.58 8.92 1.12
N VAL A 299 -10.81 7.93 0.27
CA VAL A 299 -11.34 8.11 -1.09
C VAL A 299 -12.66 7.36 -1.19
N ASN A 300 -13.73 8.06 -1.58
CA ASN A 300 -15.00 7.43 -1.89
C ASN A 300 -15.03 7.06 -3.39
N LEU A 301 -14.89 5.76 -3.69
CA LEU A 301 -14.89 5.26 -5.07
C LEU A 301 -16.30 4.98 -5.62
N THR A 302 -17.34 4.98 -4.76
CA THR A 302 -18.71 4.65 -5.17
C THR A 302 -19.50 5.86 -5.66
N GLY A 303 -18.99 7.09 -5.49
CA GLY A 303 -19.58 8.29 -6.07
C GLY A 303 -20.92 8.73 -5.46
N ASP A 304 -21.32 8.11 -4.36
CA ASP A 304 -22.47 8.48 -3.53
C ASP A 304 -22.08 9.49 -2.44
#